data_AF-A0A9P5RBA0-F1
#
_entry.id   AF-A0A9P5RBA0-F1
#
_cell.length_a   1.000
_cell.length_b   1.000
_cell.length_c   1.000
_cell.angle_alpha   90.00
_cell.angle_beta   90.00
_cell.angle_gamma   90.00
#
_symmetry.space_group_name_H-M   'P 1'
#
loop_
_entity.id
_entity.type
_entity.pdbx_description
1 polymer ?
#
loop_
_entity_poly.entity_id
_entity_poly.type
_entity_poly.pdbx_seq_one_letter_code
_entity_poly.pdbx_strand_id
1 'polypeptide(L)'
;MSHLVKRCTNVQKLELSWRVSNSREQEISLELASNGLPGTITDLDLSLHIGCHLLFFTPTLFSQGSAALRRLRISSYVNYHPEHNWVSKEQVDESVKQGTQEVEEEGLLPSLKELEMAYKFSKYPQPPLSHQFLRRCPNLETLDVDILENNWIEALRTCDNLKTLKVRVFKNAALPLAAVLKTALPNLDTINARYTTCTDEDMATMLSACRKGWRSVDIMSAGSLTSEALIKHCSTLETLKLTQASMLTSKHMQRILSNSPRLQCFVTLLEGHSQSWSREECTHIWTEDFIDADPSSGSLKPWACEASLKVFRAKISGVPRPDITSTFNGHPLQEGMVLQEAFPGQSREIQGRVYERLARLSRLERLELGHEDRDLDDVCKNAMSEKEYAEMEDEDQQYDCLDMTLKNGLWKLEGLREMRILGVERMTLMMGPEEEHWMRQHWLKLECVERDWDYRGRQEAKA
;
A
#
# COMPACT_ATOMS: atom_id res chain seq x y z
N MET A 1 20.71 -3.31 33.22
CA MET A 1 20.45 -3.85 31.86
C MET A 1 21.73 -4.31 31.17
N SER A 2 22.71 -3.44 30.89
CA SER A 2 23.99 -3.79 30.21
C SER A 2 24.64 -5.09 30.71
N HIS A 3 24.75 -5.25 32.03
CA HIS A 3 25.30 -6.46 32.64
C HIS A 3 24.49 -7.74 32.36
N LEU A 4 23.16 -7.64 32.25
CA LEU A 4 22.32 -8.78 31.88
C LEU A 4 22.52 -9.14 30.41
N VAL A 5 22.48 -8.15 29.52
CA VAL A 5 22.63 -8.39 28.07
C VAL A 5 24.00 -9.03 27.78
N LYS A 6 25.08 -8.55 28.40
CA LYS A 6 26.43 -9.13 28.27
C LYS A 6 26.54 -10.59 28.74
N ARG A 7 25.71 -11.04 29.68
CA ARG A 7 25.71 -12.42 30.17
C ARG A 7 24.85 -13.36 29.32
N CYS A 8 23.94 -12.81 28.51
CA CYS A 8 23.06 -13.58 27.67
C CYS A 8 23.71 -13.82 26.28
N THR A 9 24.74 -14.67 26.25
CA THR A 9 25.56 -14.90 25.04
C THR A 9 24.82 -15.60 23.89
N ASN A 10 23.65 -16.20 24.13
CA ASN A 10 22.90 -16.97 23.13
C ASN A 10 21.67 -16.22 22.58
N VAL A 11 21.55 -14.91 22.85
CA VAL A 11 20.40 -14.11 22.39
C VAL A 11 20.55 -13.81 20.89
N GLN A 12 19.62 -14.33 20.09
CA GLN A 12 19.60 -14.12 18.64
C GLN A 12 18.70 -12.95 18.22
N LYS A 13 17.61 -12.72 18.98
CA LYS A 13 16.67 -11.64 18.77
C LYS A 13 16.58 -10.79 20.03
N LEU A 14 16.73 -9.49 19.88
CA LEU A 14 16.62 -8.54 20.97
C LEU A 14 15.70 -7.39 20.57
N GLU A 15 14.72 -7.12 21.41
CA GLU A 15 13.83 -5.98 21.27
C GLU A 15 14.07 -5.04 22.46
N LEU A 16 14.42 -3.79 22.18
CA LEU A 16 14.69 -2.77 23.17
C LEU A 16 13.76 -1.60 22.92
N SER A 17 12.92 -1.31 23.91
CA SER A 17 12.11 -0.10 23.92
C SER A 17 12.61 0.83 25.03
N TRP A 18 13.00 2.04 24.65
CA TRP A 18 13.45 3.06 25.58
C TRP A 18 12.51 4.25 25.56
N ARG A 19 12.23 4.78 26.74
CA ARG A 19 11.63 6.10 26.89
C ARG A 19 12.71 7.04 27.36
N VAL A 20 13.07 7.98 26.49
CA VAL A 20 14.16 8.94 26.70
C VAL A 20 13.53 10.29 26.98
N SER A 21 13.56 10.71 28.23
CA SER A 21 12.94 11.96 28.70
C SER A 21 13.97 13.08 28.83
N ASN A 22 15.27 12.75 28.92
CA ASN A 22 16.37 13.70 29.09
C ASN A 22 17.67 13.19 28.40
N SER A 23 18.68 14.06 28.30
CA SER A 23 19.96 13.75 27.64
C SER A 23 20.76 12.63 28.33
N ARG A 24 20.66 12.51 29.65
CA ARG A 24 21.36 11.44 30.39
C ARG A 24 20.79 10.05 30.07
N GLU A 25 19.47 9.93 29.98
CA GLU A 25 18.82 8.68 29.55
C GLU A 25 19.18 8.32 28.11
N GLN A 26 19.35 9.32 27.26
CA GLN A 26 19.84 9.15 25.89
C GLN A 26 21.27 8.59 25.88
N GLU A 27 22.20 9.20 26.62
CA GLU A 27 23.59 8.73 26.72
C GLU A 27 23.67 7.29 27.22
N ILE A 28 22.90 6.93 28.26
CA ILE A 28 22.86 5.56 28.79
C ILE A 28 22.33 4.57 27.73
N SER A 29 21.31 4.98 26.96
CA SER A 29 20.74 4.15 25.90
C SER A 29 21.74 3.96 24.76
N LEU A 30 22.46 5.02 24.39
CA LEU A 30 23.54 4.98 23.40
C LEU A 30 24.69 4.08 23.85
N GLU A 31 25.17 4.24 25.09
CA GLU A 31 26.24 3.42 25.67
C GLU A 31 25.85 1.93 25.69
N LEU A 32 24.59 1.64 26.04
CA LEU A 32 24.10 0.27 26.06
C LEU A 32 24.09 -0.36 24.65
N ALA A 33 23.63 0.36 23.64
CA ALA A 33 23.53 -0.18 22.29
C ALA A 33 24.88 -0.25 21.58
N SER A 34 25.79 0.70 21.85
CA SER A 34 27.15 0.71 21.30
C SER A 34 28.05 -0.36 21.93
N ASN A 35 28.01 -0.54 23.25
CA ASN A 35 29.00 -1.38 23.97
C ASN A 35 28.39 -2.60 24.69
N GLY A 36 27.07 -2.73 24.70
CA GLY A 36 26.35 -3.70 25.54
C GLY A 36 25.74 -4.89 24.78
N LEU A 37 25.75 -4.89 23.45
CA LEU A 37 25.07 -5.89 22.64
C LEU A 37 25.96 -7.13 22.40
N PRO A 38 25.46 -8.35 22.67
CA PRO A 38 26.11 -9.59 22.29
C PRO A 38 26.37 -9.69 20.79
N GLY A 39 27.55 -10.19 20.42
CA GLY A 39 27.90 -10.48 19.02
C GLY A 39 27.05 -11.59 18.37
N THR A 40 26.18 -12.27 19.11
CA THR A 40 25.28 -13.32 18.60
C THR A 40 23.93 -12.79 18.14
N ILE A 41 23.63 -11.50 18.33
CA ILE A 41 22.37 -10.90 17.89
C ILE A 41 22.34 -10.85 16.36
N THR A 42 21.26 -11.40 15.82
CA THR A 42 20.95 -11.44 14.38
C THR A 42 19.73 -10.58 14.02
N ASP A 43 18.83 -10.33 14.95
CA ASP A 43 17.64 -9.49 14.78
C ASP A 43 17.55 -8.50 15.94
N LEU A 44 17.61 -7.21 15.64
CA LEU A 44 17.58 -6.14 16.62
C LEU A 44 16.43 -5.17 16.29
N ASP A 45 15.49 -5.02 17.21
CA ASP A 45 14.41 -4.04 17.12
C ASP A 45 14.60 -2.99 18.21
N LEU A 46 14.82 -1.74 17.79
CA LEU A 46 15.06 -0.59 18.64
C LEU A 46 13.89 0.38 18.53
N SER A 47 13.09 0.47 19.59
CA SER A 47 12.02 1.45 19.72
C SER A 47 12.43 2.56 20.68
N LEU A 48 12.48 3.80 20.18
CA LEU A 48 12.90 4.99 20.92
C LEU A 48 11.70 5.93 21.06
N HIS A 49 11.21 6.10 22.28
CA HIS A 49 10.21 7.10 22.64
C HIS A 49 10.91 8.34 23.19
N ILE A 50 11.16 9.30 22.31
CA ILE A 50 11.98 10.47 22.58
C ILE A 50 11.05 11.63 22.99
N GLY A 51 11.23 12.12 24.23
CA GLY A 51 10.59 13.34 24.72
C GLY A 51 11.47 14.59 24.58
N CYS A 52 12.71 14.45 24.10
CA CYS A 52 13.70 15.53 24.01
C CYS A 52 14.21 15.79 22.57
N HIS A 53 14.85 16.94 22.35
CA HIS A 53 15.15 17.47 21.02
C HIS A 53 16.43 16.92 20.33
N LEU A 54 17.15 15.98 20.91
CA LEU A 54 18.48 15.59 20.43
C LEU A 54 18.44 14.30 19.61
N LEU A 55 18.53 14.40 18.28
CA LEU A 55 18.42 13.29 17.32
C LEU A 55 19.78 12.79 16.76
N PHE A 56 20.85 12.76 17.55
CA PHE A 56 22.17 12.28 17.10
C PHE A 56 22.40 10.77 17.31
N PHE A 57 21.35 9.95 17.16
CA PHE A 57 21.40 8.55 17.60
C PHE A 57 22.13 7.61 16.63
N THR A 58 22.02 7.80 15.31
CA THR A 58 22.24 6.67 14.39
C THR A 58 23.68 6.23 14.15
N PRO A 59 24.69 7.11 14.00
CA PRO A 59 26.06 6.65 13.67
C PRO A 59 26.72 5.92 14.85
N THR A 60 26.58 6.47 16.06
CA THR A 60 27.24 5.99 17.28
C THR A 60 26.69 4.68 17.80
N LEU A 61 25.40 4.39 17.58
CA LEU A 61 24.76 3.14 18.01
C LEU A 61 25.45 1.89 17.46
N PHE A 62 26.12 1.99 16.32
CA PHE A 62 26.58 0.82 15.58
C PHE A 62 28.08 0.81 15.29
N SER A 63 28.89 1.74 15.79
CA SER A 63 30.35 1.68 15.57
C SER A 63 30.95 0.29 15.91
N GLN A 64 30.36 -0.43 16.88
CA GLN A 64 30.72 -1.82 17.24
C GLN A 64 29.61 -2.86 16.95
N GLY A 65 28.73 -2.58 15.98
CA GLY A 65 27.62 -3.46 15.66
C GLY A 65 28.06 -4.90 15.37
N SER A 66 27.25 -5.87 15.79
CA SER A 66 27.53 -7.28 15.53
C SER A 66 27.64 -7.55 14.03
N ALA A 67 28.76 -8.14 13.60
CA ALA A 67 28.93 -8.61 12.23
C ALA A 67 27.91 -9.71 11.85
N ALA A 68 27.21 -10.31 12.82
CA ALA A 68 26.15 -11.29 12.61
C ALA A 68 24.75 -10.68 12.45
N LEU A 69 24.59 -9.36 12.65
CA LEU A 69 23.31 -8.67 12.56
C LEU A 69 22.74 -8.78 11.15
N ARG A 70 21.54 -9.36 11.00
CA ARG A 70 20.86 -9.59 9.72
C ARG A 70 19.68 -8.65 9.51
N ARG A 71 18.94 -8.35 10.57
CA ARG A 71 17.81 -7.43 10.56
C ARG A 71 17.99 -6.37 11.64
N LEU A 72 17.73 -5.12 11.26
CA LEU A 72 17.71 -3.99 12.17
C LEU A 72 16.45 -3.18 11.93
N ARG A 73 15.63 -3.00 12.97
CA ARG A 73 14.53 -2.05 12.99
C ARG A 73 14.84 -0.93 13.98
N ILE A 74 14.64 0.30 13.55
CA ILE A 74 14.74 1.50 14.36
C ILE A 74 13.42 2.24 14.22
N SER A 75 12.64 2.31 15.28
CA SER A 75 11.41 3.09 15.36
C SER A 75 11.60 4.24 16.33
N SER A 76 11.41 5.47 15.88
CA SER A 76 11.44 6.65 16.72
C SER A 76 10.06 7.29 16.82
N TYR A 77 9.64 7.55 18.06
CA TYR A 77 8.39 8.18 18.42
C TYR A 77 8.72 9.47 19.16
N VAL A 78 8.37 10.60 18.57
CA VAL A 78 8.51 11.90 19.24
C VAL A 78 7.14 12.25 19.82
N ASN A 79 7.05 12.34 21.15
CA ASN A 79 5.82 12.81 21.78
C ASN A 79 5.73 14.33 21.60
N TYR A 80 4.77 14.80 20.81
CA TYR A 80 4.53 16.22 20.65
C TYR A 80 3.98 16.82 21.94
N HIS A 81 4.75 17.67 22.60
CA HIS A 81 4.23 18.61 23.58
C HIS A 81 4.24 20.01 22.96
N PRO A 82 3.06 20.63 22.71
CA PRO A 82 2.96 21.94 22.06
C PRO A 82 3.68 23.08 22.79
N GLU A 83 4.04 22.89 24.05
CA GLU A 83 4.61 23.92 24.93
C GLU A 83 6.15 23.95 24.93
N HIS A 84 6.84 23.00 24.28
CA HIS A 84 8.30 23.02 24.24
C HIS A 84 8.83 23.87 23.07
N ASN A 85 9.42 25.02 23.43
CA ASN A 85 10.13 25.91 22.51
C ASN A 85 11.19 25.13 21.73
N TRP A 86 11.04 25.12 20.41
CA TRP A 86 11.93 24.43 19.49
C TRP A 86 13.37 24.94 19.60
N VAL A 87 14.31 24.01 19.69
CA VAL A 87 15.74 24.23 19.43
C VAL A 87 15.86 24.97 18.10
N SER A 88 16.55 26.12 18.09
CA SER A 88 16.67 26.92 16.87
C SER A 88 17.41 26.12 15.80
N LYS A 89 17.10 26.38 14.53
CA LYS A 89 17.80 25.77 13.38
C LYS A 89 19.33 25.89 13.51
N GLU A 90 19.80 26.98 14.11
CA GLU A 90 21.22 27.26 14.35
C GLU A 90 21.87 26.22 15.28
N GLN A 91 21.19 25.82 16.36
CA GLN A 91 21.69 24.79 17.27
C GLN A 91 21.79 23.42 16.59
N VAL A 92 20.86 23.11 15.67
CA VAL A 92 20.92 21.90 14.84
C VAL A 92 22.10 21.99 13.87
N ASP A 93 22.32 23.13 13.22
CA ASP A 93 23.42 23.31 12.28
C ASP A 93 24.80 23.25 12.96
N GLU A 94 24.95 23.79 14.17
CA GLU A 94 26.20 23.71 14.95
C GLU A 94 26.55 22.27 15.35
N SER A 95 25.56 21.50 15.78
CA SER A 95 25.76 20.10 16.17
C SER A 95 26.04 19.19 14.97
N VAL A 96 25.44 19.46 13.80
CA VAL A 96 25.81 18.79 12.54
C VAL A 96 27.27 19.05 12.17
N LYS A 97 27.75 20.29 12.32
CA LYS A 97 29.16 20.63 12.02
C LYS A 97 30.14 19.87 12.92
N GLN A 98 29.83 19.75 14.22
CA GLN A 98 30.69 19.00 15.15
C GLN A 98 30.73 17.50 14.83
N GLY A 99 29.61 16.90 14.40
CA GLY A 99 29.56 15.46 14.08
C GLY A 99 30.28 15.05 12.79
N THR A 100 30.65 15.99 11.92
CA THR A 100 31.19 15.65 10.58
C THR A 100 32.68 15.29 10.61
N GLN A 101 33.41 15.58 11.70
CA GLN A 101 34.88 15.43 11.75
C GLN A 101 35.40 14.06 12.23
N GLU A 102 34.56 13.14 12.73
CA GLU A 102 35.03 11.91 13.41
C GLU A 102 34.61 10.56 12.77
N VAL A 103 34.13 10.54 11.52
CA VAL A 103 33.44 9.36 10.93
C VAL A 103 34.36 8.37 10.16
N GLU A 104 35.69 8.54 10.17
CA GLU A 104 36.57 7.79 9.24
C GLU A 104 36.81 6.29 9.58
N GLU A 105 36.45 5.77 10.76
CA GLU A 105 36.69 4.37 11.14
C GLU A 105 35.42 3.60 11.56
N GLU A 106 34.32 3.72 10.82
CA GLU A 106 33.13 2.91 11.09
C GLU A 106 33.21 1.49 10.48
N GLY A 107 33.04 0.45 11.31
CA GLY A 107 33.09 -0.96 10.87
C GLY A 107 31.92 -1.35 9.95
N LEU A 108 32.16 -2.22 8.96
CA LEU A 108 31.10 -2.72 8.06
C LEU A 108 30.13 -3.66 8.79
N LEU A 109 28.88 -3.71 8.30
CA LEU A 109 27.82 -4.63 8.72
C LEU A 109 27.47 -5.58 7.56
N PRO A 110 28.38 -6.51 7.20
CA PRO A 110 28.24 -7.32 5.99
C PRO A 110 27.09 -8.34 6.06
N SER A 111 26.59 -8.70 7.24
CA SER A 111 25.45 -9.63 7.35
C SER A 111 24.09 -8.94 7.27
N LEU A 112 24.03 -7.60 7.34
CA LEU A 112 22.77 -6.88 7.40
C LEU A 112 22.06 -6.93 6.04
N LYS A 113 20.88 -7.56 6.03
CA LYS A 113 20.04 -7.76 4.84
C LYS A 113 18.78 -6.91 4.87
N GLU A 114 18.27 -6.61 6.06
CA GLU A 114 17.02 -5.87 6.23
C GLU A 114 17.22 -4.72 7.21
N LEU A 115 16.86 -3.52 6.76
CA LEU A 115 16.91 -2.30 7.56
C LEU A 115 15.57 -1.58 7.48
N GLU A 116 14.96 -1.35 8.63
CA GLU A 116 13.73 -0.56 8.78
C GLU A 116 14.00 0.64 9.68
N MET A 117 13.67 1.85 9.20
CA MET A 117 13.83 3.11 9.92
C MET A 117 12.54 3.92 9.85
N ALA A 118 11.71 3.75 10.88
CA ALA A 118 10.46 4.46 11.05
C ALA A 118 10.64 5.67 11.99
N TYR A 119 10.20 6.84 11.55
CA TYR A 119 10.12 8.08 12.31
C TYR A 119 8.66 8.54 12.29
N LYS A 120 7.91 8.26 13.37
CA LYS A 120 6.44 8.42 13.40
C LYS A 120 5.95 9.88 13.47
N PHE A 121 6.71 10.86 12.98
CA PHE A 121 6.29 12.26 12.86
C PHE A 121 6.86 12.90 11.59
N SER A 122 5.99 13.23 10.64
CA SER A 122 6.35 13.79 9.32
C SER A 122 6.91 15.21 9.36
N LYS A 123 6.72 15.94 10.48
CA LYS A 123 7.13 17.33 10.63
C LYS A 123 8.61 17.52 10.99
N TYR A 124 9.32 16.46 11.41
CA TYR A 124 10.71 16.60 11.83
C TYR A 124 11.69 16.18 10.74
N PRO A 125 12.79 16.91 10.56
CA PRO A 125 13.88 16.47 9.72
C PRO A 125 14.40 15.13 10.26
N GLN A 126 14.69 14.20 9.35
CA GLN A 126 15.33 12.95 9.73
C GLN A 126 16.67 13.20 10.41
N PRO A 127 17.16 12.26 11.24
CA PRO A 127 18.50 12.34 11.81
C PRO A 127 19.50 12.60 10.67
N PRO A 128 20.31 13.68 10.76
CA PRO A 128 21.06 14.23 9.63
C PRO A 128 22.10 13.28 9.03
N LEU A 129 22.32 12.10 9.60
CA LEU A 129 23.36 11.14 9.21
C LEU A 129 22.83 9.71 9.01
N SER A 130 21.52 9.49 9.07
CA SER A 130 20.91 8.16 8.89
C SER A 130 21.25 7.53 7.54
N HIS A 131 21.37 8.33 6.49
CA HIS A 131 21.79 7.86 5.16
C HIS A 131 23.25 7.36 5.14
N GLN A 132 24.15 7.91 5.97
CA GLN A 132 25.56 7.47 5.99
C GLN A 132 25.69 6.01 6.46
N PHE A 133 24.76 5.56 7.30
CA PHE A 133 24.70 4.18 7.78
C PHE A 133 24.56 3.16 6.65
N LEU A 134 23.90 3.50 5.54
CA LEU A 134 23.74 2.58 4.40
C LEU A 134 25.07 2.17 3.76
N ARG A 135 26.10 3.04 3.82
CA ARG A 135 27.44 2.71 3.29
C ARG A 135 28.10 1.54 4.00
N ARG A 136 27.62 1.21 5.20
CA ARG A 136 28.12 0.10 6.02
C ARG A 136 27.42 -1.21 5.71
N CYS A 137 26.38 -1.19 4.88
CA CYS A 137 25.48 -2.33 4.66
C CYS A 137 25.58 -2.81 3.19
N PRO A 138 26.73 -3.36 2.75
CA PRO A 138 26.94 -3.71 1.34
C PRO A 138 26.00 -4.83 0.84
N ASN A 139 25.47 -5.66 1.73
CA ASN A 139 24.58 -6.77 1.39
C ASN A 139 23.10 -6.48 1.73
N LEU A 140 22.74 -5.20 1.84
CA LEU A 140 21.36 -4.80 2.15
C LEU A 140 20.41 -5.21 1.02
N GLU A 141 19.40 -6.01 1.32
CA GLU A 141 18.41 -6.51 0.36
C GLU A 141 17.07 -5.76 0.48
N THR A 142 16.70 -5.32 1.69
CA THR A 142 15.47 -4.58 1.98
C THR A 142 15.75 -3.32 2.78
N LEU A 143 15.27 -2.18 2.28
CA LEU A 143 15.27 -0.92 3.00
C LEU A 143 13.82 -0.45 3.16
N ASP A 144 13.41 -0.17 4.38
CA ASP A 144 12.13 0.43 4.73
C ASP A 144 12.37 1.73 5.50
N VAL A 145 11.90 2.86 4.96
CA VAL A 145 12.12 4.18 5.55
C VAL A 145 10.85 5.00 5.56
N ASP A 146 10.66 5.80 6.62
CA ASP A 146 9.47 6.64 6.67
C ASP A 146 9.50 7.82 5.68
N ILE A 147 10.67 8.37 5.39
CA ILE A 147 10.83 9.48 4.44
C ILE A 147 12.06 9.20 3.58
N LEU A 148 11.95 9.37 2.26
CA LEU A 148 13.09 9.33 1.35
C LEU A 148 13.35 10.73 0.79
N GLU A 149 14.53 11.27 1.09
CA GLU A 149 15.03 12.57 0.65
C GLU A 149 16.31 12.41 -0.20
N ASN A 150 16.78 13.49 -0.83
CA ASN A 150 17.90 13.44 -1.78
C ASN A 150 19.23 12.94 -1.19
N ASN A 151 19.47 13.14 0.11
CA ASN A 151 20.67 12.65 0.79
C ASN A 151 20.74 11.12 0.87
N TRP A 152 19.60 10.42 0.89
CA TRP A 152 19.54 8.95 0.83
C TRP A 152 20.00 8.41 -0.51
N ILE A 153 19.74 9.15 -1.58
CA ILE A 153 19.96 8.69 -2.96
C ILE A 153 21.44 8.42 -3.21
N GLU A 154 22.32 9.28 -2.71
CA GLU A 154 23.76 9.06 -2.82
C GLU A 154 24.24 7.84 -2.01
N ALA A 155 23.64 7.60 -0.86
CA ALA A 155 23.99 6.42 -0.05
C ALA A 155 23.48 5.11 -0.67
N LEU A 156 22.29 5.13 -1.28
CA LEU A 156 21.71 4.01 -2.00
C LEU A 156 22.58 3.50 -3.16
N ARG A 157 23.44 4.35 -3.75
CA ARG A 157 24.40 3.92 -4.79
C ARG A 157 25.33 2.79 -4.34
N THR A 158 25.51 2.62 -3.03
CA THR A 158 26.38 1.58 -2.46
C THR A 158 25.65 0.26 -2.15
N CYS A 159 24.33 0.21 -2.37
CA CYS A 159 23.49 -0.94 -2.04
C CYS A 159 23.12 -1.75 -3.30
N ASP A 160 24.12 -2.31 -3.99
CA ASP A 160 23.96 -3.09 -5.22
C ASP A 160 23.04 -4.32 -5.09
N ASN A 161 22.95 -4.88 -3.89
CA ASN A 161 22.11 -6.02 -3.53
C ASN A 161 20.66 -5.66 -3.17
N LEU A 162 20.30 -4.38 -3.15
CA LEU A 162 18.97 -3.93 -2.76
C LEU A 162 17.91 -4.42 -3.75
N LYS A 163 16.91 -5.15 -3.24
CA LYS A 163 15.78 -5.72 -4.01
C LYS A 163 14.46 -5.04 -3.71
N THR A 164 14.30 -4.57 -2.48
CA THR A 164 13.05 -3.98 -1.99
C THR A 164 13.31 -2.64 -1.33
N LEU A 165 12.61 -1.62 -1.82
CA LEU A 165 12.59 -0.29 -1.23
C LEU A 165 11.15 0.02 -0.81
N LYS A 166 10.96 0.26 0.48
CA LYS A 166 9.68 0.71 1.05
C LYS A 166 9.89 2.11 1.62
N VAL A 167 8.98 3.01 1.25
CA VAL A 167 9.05 4.41 1.62
C VAL A 167 7.65 4.86 1.99
N ARG A 168 7.46 5.34 3.21
CA ARG A 168 6.17 5.93 3.58
C ARG A 168 5.97 7.27 2.86
N VAL A 169 6.94 8.17 2.83
CA VAL A 169 6.85 9.49 2.21
C VAL A 169 8.00 9.75 1.22
N PHE A 170 7.69 9.87 -0.07
CA PHE A 170 8.60 10.33 -1.11
C PHE A 170 8.60 11.86 -1.19
N LYS A 171 9.70 12.50 -0.77
CA LYS A 171 9.88 13.97 -0.86
C LYS A 171 10.86 14.33 -1.95
N ASN A 172 10.36 14.62 -3.15
CA ASN A 172 11.15 15.07 -4.31
C ASN A 172 12.32 14.14 -4.70
N ALA A 173 12.27 12.86 -4.29
CA ALA A 173 13.36 11.91 -4.44
C ALA A 173 13.22 10.99 -5.66
N ALA A 174 12.07 11.00 -6.35
CA ALA A 174 11.78 10.10 -7.46
C ALA A 174 12.76 10.28 -8.65
N LEU A 175 12.98 11.53 -9.10
CA LEU A 175 13.89 11.79 -10.22
C LEU A 175 15.37 11.46 -9.90
N PRO A 176 15.93 11.86 -8.74
CA PRO A 176 17.25 11.39 -8.32
C PRO A 176 17.35 9.86 -8.20
N LEU A 177 16.31 9.20 -7.65
CA LEU A 177 16.26 7.74 -7.58
C LEU A 177 16.25 7.11 -8.97
N ALA A 178 15.60 7.72 -9.96
CA ALA A 178 15.63 7.27 -11.36
C ALA A 178 17.07 7.19 -11.92
N ALA A 179 17.92 8.16 -11.58
CA ALA A 179 19.32 8.14 -12.02
C ALA A 179 20.12 7.00 -11.37
N VAL A 180 19.85 6.73 -10.10
CA VAL A 180 20.49 5.65 -9.33
C VAL A 180 20.00 4.27 -9.79
N LEU A 181 18.70 4.10 -10.05
CA LEU A 181 18.12 2.89 -10.63
C LEU A 181 18.79 2.48 -11.94
N LYS A 182 19.13 3.45 -12.79
CA LYS A 182 19.80 3.19 -14.08
C LYS A 182 21.23 2.67 -13.93
N THR A 183 21.91 2.96 -12.82
CA THR A 183 23.38 2.85 -12.73
C THR A 183 23.89 1.99 -11.57
N ALA A 184 23.20 1.99 -10.43
CA ALA A 184 23.73 1.44 -9.18
C ALA A 184 22.79 0.47 -8.45
N LEU A 185 21.50 0.39 -8.82
CA LEU A 185 20.53 -0.52 -8.19
C LEU A 185 19.99 -1.55 -9.19
N PRO A 186 20.84 -2.46 -9.73
CA PRO A 186 20.43 -3.40 -10.78
C PRO A 186 19.42 -4.45 -10.31
N ASN A 187 19.34 -4.70 -8.99
CA ASN A 187 18.51 -5.73 -8.40
C ASN A 187 17.18 -5.22 -7.83
N LEU A 188 16.97 -3.90 -7.79
CA LEU A 188 15.78 -3.31 -7.22
C LEU A 188 14.58 -3.55 -8.15
N ASP A 189 13.67 -4.42 -7.71
CA ASP A 189 12.48 -4.84 -8.47
C ASP A 189 11.18 -4.72 -7.67
N THR A 190 11.25 -4.27 -6.42
CA THR A 190 10.10 -3.99 -5.56
C THR A 190 10.13 -2.58 -4.99
N ILE A 191 9.06 -1.82 -5.20
CA ILE A 191 8.87 -0.48 -4.65
C ILE A 191 7.52 -0.38 -3.92
N ASN A 192 7.54 0.17 -2.70
CA ASN A 192 6.35 0.57 -1.95
C ASN A 192 6.47 2.06 -1.60
N ALA A 193 5.56 2.89 -2.10
CA ALA A 193 5.54 4.34 -1.92
C ALA A 193 4.13 4.81 -1.53
N ARG A 194 3.87 4.98 -0.23
CA ARG A 194 2.51 5.29 0.24
C ARG A 194 2.11 6.74 0.03
N TYR A 195 2.97 7.69 0.36
CA TYR A 195 2.69 9.11 0.18
C TYR A 195 3.77 9.68 -0.71
N THR A 196 3.38 10.48 -1.68
CA THR A 196 4.33 11.09 -2.61
C THR A 196 3.94 12.54 -2.85
N THR A 197 4.93 13.43 -2.80
CA THR A 197 4.80 14.80 -3.30
C THR A 197 5.36 14.93 -4.71
N CYS A 198 5.74 13.82 -5.34
CA CYS A 198 6.31 13.82 -6.68
C CYS A 198 5.22 14.01 -7.73
N THR A 199 5.60 14.65 -8.84
CA THR A 199 4.73 14.77 -10.01
C THR A 199 4.56 13.41 -10.69
N ASP A 200 3.50 13.27 -11.51
CA ASP A 200 3.32 12.08 -12.34
C ASP A 200 4.51 11.84 -13.28
N GLU A 201 5.12 12.89 -13.82
CA GLU A 201 6.30 12.81 -14.68
C GLU A 201 7.53 12.25 -13.93
N ASP A 202 7.76 12.70 -12.70
CA ASP A 202 8.87 12.22 -11.87
C ASP A 202 8.69 10.73 -11.52
N MET A 203 7.47 10.33 -11.14
CA MET A 203 7.14 8.94 -10.84
C MET A 203 7.26 8.05 -12.08
N ALA A 204 6.74 8.48 -13.22
CA ALA A 204 6.87 7.79 -14.49
C ALA A 204 8.34 7.61 -14.91
N THR A 205 9.16 8.65 -14.71
CA THR A 205 10.60 8.64 -15.00
C THR A 205 11.33 7.66 -14.10
N MET A 206 11.01 7.65 -12.79
CA MET A 206 11.55 6.70 -11.82
C MET A 206 11.19 5.26 -12.17
N LEU A 207 9.92 4.98 -12.45
CA LEU A 207 9.49 3.62 -12.77
C LEU A 207 10.11 3.13 -14.09
N SER A 208 10.15 3.98 -15.11
CA SER A 208 10.78 3.66 -16.40
C SER A 208 12.29 3.41 -16.31
N ALA A 209 12.95 3.82 -15.22
CA ALA A 209 14.38 3.67 -15.03
C ALA A 209 14.81 2.23 -14.67
N CYS A 210 13.89 1.38 -14.18
CA CYS A 210 14.22 0.01 -13.81
C CYS A 210 14.47 -0.87 -15.04
N ARG A 211 15.70 -1.37 -15.18
CA ARG A 211 16.11 -2.17 -16.35
C ARG A 211 15.64 -3.62 -16.30
N LYS A 212 15.58 -4.20 -15.11
CA LYS A 212 15.19 -5.61 -14.89
C LYS A 212 13.68 -5.83 -14.99
N GLY A 213 12.92 -4.73 -14.88
CA GLY A 213 11.47 -4.75 -14.75
C GLY A 213 11.02 -4.78 -13.29
N TRP A 214 9.87 -4.17 -13.02
CA TRP A 214 9.26 -4.21 -11.71
C TRP A 214 8.51 -5.53 -11.50
N ARG A 215 8.78 -6.16 -10.37
CA ARG A 215 8.05 -7.34 -9.88
C ARG A 215 6.90 -6.93 -8.98
N SER A 216 7.10 -5.96 -8.10
CA SER A 216 6.07 -5.47 -7.20
C SER A 216 6.08 -3.95 -7.12
N VAL A 217 4.93 -3.33 -7.40
CA VAL A 217 4.72 -1.89 -7.28
C VAL A 217 3.52 -1.65 -6.39
N ASP A 218 3.71 -0.93 -5.31
CA ASP A 218 2.66 -0.47 -4.42
C ASP A 218 2.81 1.04 -4.25
N ILE A 219 2.03 1.82 -5.01
CA ILE A 219 2.06 3.27 -4.96
C ILE A 219 0.65 3.80 -4.80
N MET A 220 0.49 4.85 -4.01
CA MET A 220 -0.84 5.40 -3.78
C MET A 220 -1.35 6.15 -5.00
N SER A 221 -0.61 7.12 -5.52
CA SER A 221 -1.02 7.90 -6.70
C SER A 221 -0.29 7.48 -7.96
N ALA A 222 -1.04 7.43 -9.07
CA ALA A 222 -0.50 7.21 -10.40
C ALA A 222 -1.29 8.04 -11.42
N GLY A 223 -0.57 8.85 -12.19
CA GLY A 223 -1.13 9.56 -13.33
C GLY A 223 -1.08 8.72 -14.62
N SER A 224 -1.36 9.36 -15.76
CA SER A 224 -1.33 8.69 -17.06
C SER A 224 0.09 8.29 -17.49
N LEU A 225 1.11 9.14 -17.21
CA LEU A 225 2.50 8.83 -17.54
C LEU A 225 3.03 7.69 -16.68
N THR A 226 2.70 7.69 -15.37
CA THR A 226 3.04 6.61 -14.45
C THR A 226 2.43 5.29 -14.93
N SER A 227 1.16 5.32 -15.36
CA SER A 227 0.47 4.14 -15.90
C SER A 227 1.16 3.60 -17.15
N GLU A 228 1.53 4.45 -18.11
CA GLU A 228 2.26 4.05 -19.32
C GLU A 228 3.66 3.51 -19.01
N ALA A 229 4.33 4.05 -17.99
CA ALA A 229 5.59 3.49 -17.51
C ALA A 229 5.39 2.07 -16.97
N LEU A 230 4.36 1.85 -16.15
CA LEU A 230 4.05 0.53 -15.57
C LEU A 230 3.72 -0.52 -16.64
N ILE A 231 3.01 -0.14 -17.71
CA ILE A 231 2.66 -1.05 -18.80
C ILE A 231 3.93 -1.65 -19.47
N LYS A 232 5.04 -0.91 -19.49
CA LYS A 232 6.33 -1.42 -20.01
C LYS A 232 6.91 -2.57 -19.17
N HIS A 233 6.42 -2.76 -17.94
CA HIS A 233 6.89 -3.76 -16.99
C HIS A 233 5.91 -4.93 -16.78
N CYS A 234 4.81 -4.99 -17.53
CA CYS A 234 3.79 -6.05 -17.40
C CYS A 234 4.36 -7.47 -17.42
N SER A 235 5.39 -7.74 -18.25
CA SER A 235 5.98 -9.08 -18.38
C SER A 235 6.63 -9.60 -17.09
N THR A 236 7.05 -8.73 -16.17
CA THR A 236 7.68 -9.08 -14.89
C THR A 236 6.78 -8.86 -13.69
N LEU A 237 5.68 -8.14 -13.86
CA LEU A 237 4.83 -7.68 -12.78
C LEU A 237 4.06 -8.83 -12.12
N GLU A 238 4.21 -8.97 -10.82
CA GLU A 238 3.53 -9.95 -9.96
C GLU A 238 2.54 -9.30 -9.00
N THR A 239 2.85 -8.10 -8.51
CA THR A 239 1.96 -7.33 -7.62
C THR A 239 1.89 -5.89 -8.08
N LEU A 240 0.67 -5.40 -8.24
CA LEU A 240 0.38 -4.01 -8.54
C LEU A 240 -0.72 -3.50 -7.60
N LYS A 241 -0.39 -2.48 -6.81
CA LYS A 241 -1.34 -1.74 -5.98
C LYS A 241 -1.26 -0.26 -6.32
N LEU A 242 -2.40 0.31 -6.73
CA LEU A 242 -2.60 1.67 -7.21
C LEU A 242 -3.86 2.27 -6.56
N THR A 243 -3.79 2.63 -5.27
CA THR A 243 -4.98 2.84 -4.42
C THR A 243 -5.65 4.22 -4.54
N GLN A 244 -5.03 5.19 -5.20
CA GLN A 244 -5.53 6.56 -5.46
C GLN A 244 -5.06 7.02 -6.85
N ALA A 245 -5.26 6.17 -7.86
CA ALA A 245 -4.79 6.45 -9.22
C ALA A 245 -5.90 7.08 -10.07
N SER A 246 -6.24 8.35 -9.79
CA SER A 246 -7.36 9.06 -10.43
C SER A 246 -7.25 9.18 -11.96
N MET A 247 -6.04 9.07 -12.53
CA MET A 247 -5.84 9.06 -14.00
C MET A 247 -5.55 7.67 -14.58
N LEU A 248 -5.66 6.60 -13.78
CA LEU A 248 -5.57 5.23 -14.27
C LEU A 248 -6.87 4.89 -15.02
N THR A 249 -6.87 5.13 -16.32
CA THR A 249 -8.02 4.80 -17.16
C THR A 249 -8.30 3.29 -17.22
N SER A 250 -9.55 2.95 -17.48
CA SER A 250 -10.02 1.60 -17.78
C SER A 250 -9.16 0.88 -18.86
N LYS A 251 -8.75 1.58 -19.92
CA LYS A 251 -7.84 1.06 -20.96
C LYS A 251 -6.44 0.73 -20.43
N HIS A 252 -5.92 1.49 -19.47
CA HIS A 252 -4.65 1.15 -18.81
C HIS A 252 -4.81 -0.13 -17.99
N MET A 253 -5.88 -0.24 -17.20
CA MET A 253 -6.16 -1.44 -16.40
C MET A 253 -6.29 -2.68 -17.27
N GLN A 254 -7.07 -2.61 -18.35
CA GLN A 254 -7.18 -3.68 -19.35
C GLN A 254 -5.81 -4.05 -19.94
N ARG A 255 -5.00 -3.07 -20.39
CA ARG A 255 -3.66 -3.34 -20.94
C ARG A 255 -2.77 -4.04 -19.91
N ILE A 256 -2.83 -3.66 -18.64
CA ILE A 256 -2.05 -4.31 -17.58
C ILE A 256 -2.50 -5.77 -17.43
N LEU A 257 -3.80 -6.02 -17.29
CA LEU A 257 -4.35 -7.37 -17.10
C LEU A 257 -4.07 -8.27 -18.31
N SER A 258 -4.20 -7.73 -19.53
CA SER A 258 -3.97 -8.46 -20.79
C SER A 258 -2.50 -8.78 -21.05
N ASN A 259 -1.54 -7.99 -20.52
CA ASN A 259 -0.11 -8.14 -20.82
C ASN A 259 0.75 -8.68 -19.66
N SER A 260 0.17 -8.96 -18.48
CA SER A 260 0.93 -9.35 -17.29
C SER A 260 0.78 -10.84 -16.91
N PRO A 261 1.53 -11.77 -17.54
CA PRO A 261 1.36 -13.21 -17.36
C PRO A 261 1.71 -13.73 -15.96
N ARG A 262 2.38 -12.91 -15.14
CA ARG A 262 2.81 -13.26 -13.78
C ARG A 262 2.03 -12.52 -12.71
N LEU A 263 1.06 -11.70 -13.09
CA LEU A 263 0.32 -10.85 -12.15
C LEU A 263 -0.52 -11.73 -11.23
N GLN A 264 -0.23 -11.65 -9.94
CA GLN A 264 -0.92 -12.38 -8.87
C GLN A 264 -1.84 -11.47 -8.07
N CYS A 265 -1.49 -10.19 -7.96
CA CYS A 265 -2.22 -9.21 -7.17
C CYS A 265 -2.42 -7.93 -7.97
N PHE A 266 -3.67 -7.54 -8.17
CA PHE A 266 -4.08 -6.29 -8.81
C PHE A 266 -5.08 -5.57 -7.91
N VAL A 267 -4.69 -4.42 -7.38
CA VAL A 267 -5.48 -3.64 -6.42
C VAL A 267 -5.53 -2.19 -6.88
N THR A 268 -6.74 -1.68 -7.11
CA THR A 268 -6.99 -0.25 -7.33
C THR A 268 -7.95 0.33 -6.29
N LEU A 269 -8.60 -0.52 -5.49
CA LEU A 269 -9.41 -0.09 -4.35
C LEU A 269 -8.51 0.45 -3.24
N LEU A 270 -8.99 1.47 -2.55
CA LEU A 270 -8.29 2.08 -1.43
C LEU A 270 -8.16 1.08 -0.26
N GLU A 271 -7.12 1.22 0.56
CA GLU A 271 -6.94 0.42 1.79
C GLU A 271 -7.04 1.36 3.01
N GLY A 272 -8.15 1.27 3.76
CA GLY A 272 -8.33 1.92 5.06
C GLY A 272 -8.76 3.39 5.03
N HIS A 273 -8.82 4.00 6.23
CA HIS A 273 -9.28 5.38 6.48
C HIS A 273 -8.22 6.42 6.08
N SER A 274 -7.87 6.50 4.79
CA SER A 274 -7.01 7.57 4.31
C SER A 274 -7.76 8.91 4.39
N GLN A 275 -7.23 9.84 5.19
CA GLN A 275 -7.79 11.16 5.57
C GLN A 275 -7.99 12.18 4.43
N SER A 276 -8.03 11.76 3.16
CA SER A 276 -8.12 12.70 2.03
C SER A 276 -9.55 12.75 1.49
N TRP A 277 -10.22 13.86 1.79
CA TRP A 277 -11.60 14.24 1.46
C TRP A 277 -11.92 14.46 -0.01
N SER A 278 -10.97 14.26 -0.92
CA SER A 278 -11.30 14.51 -2.31
C SER A 278 -12.24 13.40 -2.79
N ARG A 279 -13.47 13.80 -3.18
CA ARG A 279 -14.41 13.04 -4.03
C ARG A 279 -13.80 12.69 -5.40
N GLU A 280 -12.48 12.57 -5.48
CA GLU A 280 -11.79 12.13 -6.68
C GLU A 280 -12.33 10.76 -7.03
N GLU A 281 -12.77 10.64 -8.29
CA GLU A 281 -13.39 9.46 -8.84
C GLU A 281 -12.51 8.25 -8.52
N CYS A 282 -13.06 7.29 -7.77
CA CYS A 282 -12.40 6.01 -7.54
C CYS A 282 -12.07 5.39 -8.90
N THR A 283 -10.83 4.92 -9.02
CA THR A 283 -10.37 4.20 -10.20
C THR A 283 -11.26 2.98 -10.46
N HIS A 284 -11.89 2.96 -11.63
CA HIS A 284 -12.77 1.88 -12.07
C HIS A 284 -12.41 1.43 -13.48
N ILE A 285 -12.76 0.18 -13.79
CA ILE A 285 -12.72 -0.36 -15.15
C ILE A 285 -14.14 -0.40 -15.72
N TRP A 286 -14.32 0.21 -16.89
CA TRP A 286 -15.59 0.17 -17.62
C TRP A 286 -15.86 -1.25 -18.12
N THR A 287 -17.12 -1.67 -18.11
CA THR A 287 -17.47 -3.04 -18.50
C THR A 287 -17.03 -3.39 -19.91
N GLU A 288 -17.05 -2.46 -20.86
CA GLU A 288 -16.63 -2.69 -22.24
C GLU A 288 -15.15 -3.09 -22.33
N ASP A 289 -14.29 -2.39 -21.61
CA ASP A 289 -12.85 -2.66 -21.55
C ASP A 289 -12.56 -3.90 -20.67
N PHE A 290 -13.33 -4.13 -19.60
CA PHE A 290 -13.20 -5.34 -18.77
C PHE A 290 -13.60 -6.61 -19.54
N ILE A 291 -14.68 -6.54 -20.30
CA ILE A 291 -15.13 -7.63 -21.17
C ILE A 291 -14.07 -7.90 -22.23
N ASP A 292 -13.44 -6.89 -22.83
CA ASP A 292 -12.40 -7.01 -23.87
C ASP A 292 -12.76 -8.08 -24.92
N ALA A 293 -13.97 -7.95 -25.47
CA ALA A 293 -14.43 -8.83 -26.53
C ALA A 293 -13.68 -8.51 -27.82
N ASP A 294 -13.32 -9.55 -28.56
CA ASP A 294 -12.86 -9.42 -29.93
C ASP A 294 -14.02 -8.98 -30.85
N PRO A 295 -13.91 -7.84 -31.55
CA PRO A 295 -15.03 -7.31 -32.35
C PRO A 295 -15.48 -8.23 -33.48
N SER A 296 -14.61 -9.13 -33.96
CA SER A 296 -14.91 -10.00 -35.11
C SER A 296 -15.63 -11.28 -34.70
N SER A 297 -15.27 -11.85 -33.56
CA SER A 297 -15.81 -13.12 -33.07
C SER A 297 -16.83 -12.96 -31.95
N GLY A 298 -16.87 -11.79 -31.31
CA GLY A 298 -17.62 -11.58 -30.08
C GLY A 298 -17.10 -12.45 -28.92
N SER A 299 -15.92 -13.06 -29.04
CA SER A 299 -15.34 -13.90 -27.97
C SER A 299 -14.46 -13.07 -27.05
N LEU A 300 -14.33 -13.49 -25.79
CA LEU A 300 -13.45 -12.81 -24.82
C LEU A 300 -11.98 -13.05 -25.20
N LYS A 301 -11.21 -11.99 -25.45
CA LYS A 301 -9.75 -12.12 -25.66
C LYS A 301 -9.09 -12.64 -24.38
N PRO A 302 -8.22 -13.66 -24.46
CA PRO A 302 -7.58 -14.19 -23.26
C PRO A 302 -6.68 -13.13 -22.61
N TRP A 303 -6.81 -12.93 -21.29
CA TRP A 303 -5.83 -12.14 -20.56
C TRP A 303 -4.61 -12.99 -20.18
N ALA A 304 -3.42 -12.39 -20.22
CA ALA A 304 -2.21 -13.10 -19.82
C ALA A 304 -2.24 -13.58 -18.36
N CYS A 305 -2.92 -12.83 -17.47
CA CYS A 305 -2.99 -13.13 -16.04
C CYS A 305 -4.07 -14.14 -15.62
N GLU A 306 -4.90 -14.70 -16.53
CA GLU A 306 -6.04 -15.56 -16.16
C GLU A 306 -5.63 -16.76 -15.28
N ALA A 307 -4.45 -17.31 -15.52
CA ALA A 307 -3.91 -18.45 -14.78
C ALA A 307 -2.99 -18.07 -13.60
N SER A 308 -2.73 -16.78 -13.36
CA SER A 308 -1.81 -16.32 -12.30
C SER A 308 -2.51 -15.47 -11.24
N LEU A 309 -3.57 -14.76 -11.59
CA LEU A 309 -4.22 -13.77 -10.73
C LEU A 309 -4.95 -14.44 -9.56
N LYS A 310 -4.59 -14.02 -8.35
CA LYS A 310 -5.11 -14.51 -7.06
C LYS A 310 -5.94 -13.46 -6.34
N VAL A 311 -5.55 -12.19 -6.44
CA VAL A 311 -6.22 -11.06 -5.80
C VAL A 311 -6.60 -10.06 -6.87
N PHE A 312 -7.91 -9.82 -7.01
CA PHE A 312 -8.47 -8.79 -7.87
C PHE A 312 -9.36 -7.89 -7.03
N ARG A 313 -8.93 -6.64 -6.85
CA ARG A 313 -9.63 -5.63 -6.06
C ARG A 313 -9.76 -4.37 -6.92
N ALA A 314 -10.89 -4.23 -7.62
CA ALA A 314 -11.15 -3.08 -8.49
C ALA A 314 -12.66 -2.91 -8.72
N LYS A 315 -13.13 -1.65 -8.79
CA LYS A 315 -14.51 -1.35 -9.18
C LYS A 315 -14.71 -1.67 -10.65
N ILE A 316 -15.79 -2.39 -10.96
CA ILE A 316 -16.27 -2.60 -12.34
C ILE A 316 -17.55 -1.79 -12.49
N SER A 317 -17.52 -0.78 -13.36
CA SER A 317 -18.62 0.18 -13.60
C SER A 317 -19.14 0.08 -15.02
N GLY A 318 -20.27 0.73 -15.31
CA GLY A 318 -20.88 0.68 -16.64
C GLY A 318 -21.95 -0.40 -16.82
N VAL A 319 -22.46 -1.02 -15.74
CA VAL A 319 -23.55 -2.00 -15.84
C VAL A 319 -24.89 -1.28 -15.67
N PRO A 320 -25.79 -1.29 -16.68
CA PRO A 320 -27.15 -0.78 -16.51
C PRO A 320 -27.91 -1.55 -15.42
N ARG A 321 -28.63 -0.85 -14.54
CA ARG A 321 -29.37 -1.46 -13.41
C ARG A 321 -30.80 -0.93 -13.30
N PRO A 322 -31.66 -1.19 -14.32
CA PRO A 322 -33.04 -0.68 -14.34
C PRO A 322 -33.93 -1.26 -13.24
N ASP A 323 -33.47 -2.31 -12.55
CA ASP A 323 -34.10 -2.90 -11.37
C ASP A 323 -34.00 -2.01 -10.13
N ILE A 324 -33.03 -1.09 -10.08
CA ILE A 324 -32.88 -0.14 -8.98
C ILE A 324 -33.80 1.05 -9.27
N THR A 325 -34.77 1.29 -8.38
CA THR A 325 -35.74 2.38 -8.51
C THR A 325 -35.64 3.44 -7.42
N SER A 326 -34.83 3.20 -6.39
CA SER A 326 -34.59 4.10 -5.26
C SER A 326 -33.15 4.00 -4.79
N THR A 327 -32.67 5.02 -4.10
CA THR A 327 -31.38 5.03 -3.41
C THR A 327 -31.37 4.03 -2.24
N PHE A 328 -30.21 3.84 -1.62
CA PHE A 328 -30.05 3.00 -0.44
C PHE A 328 -30.94 3.45 0.73
N ASN A 329 -31.09 4.76 0.92
CA ASN A 329 -31.98 5.35 1.94
C ASN A 329 -33.45 5.46 1.49
N GLY A 330 -33.82 4.86 0.36
CA GLY A 330 -35.20 4.81 -0.14
C GLY A 330 -35.67 6.11 -0.81
N HIS A 331 -34.76 7.05 -1.10
CA HIS A 331 -35.09 8.26 -1.85
C HIS A 331 -35.24 7.94 -3.34
N PRO A 332 -36.01 8.74 -4.10
CA PRO A 332 -36.04 8.62 -5.55
C PRO A 332 -34.65 8.81 -6.16
N LEU A 333 -34.30 8.01 -7.16
CA LEU A 333 -33.03 8.16 -7.88
C LEU A 333 -32.97 9.52 -8.60
N GLN A 334 -31.82 10.18 -8.51
CA GLN A 334 -31.51 11.36 -9.30
C GLN A 334 -31.07 10.95 -10.72
N GLU A 335 -31.24 11.87 -11.68
CA GLU A 335 -30.79 11.65 -13.05
C GLU A 335 -29.27 11.38 -13.07
N GLY A 336 -28.87 10.30 -13.76
CA GLY A 336 -27.47 9.88 -13.85
C GLY A 336 -26.97 8.95 -12.75
N MET A 337 -27.73 8.70 -11.67
CA MET A 337 -27.32 7.72 -10.64
C MET A 337 -27.29 6.28 -11.16
N VAL A 338 -28.20 5.94 -12.08
CA VAL A 338 -28.31 4.60 -12.67
C VAL A 338 -28.26 4.71 -14.18
N LEU A 339 -27.42 3.87 -14.78
CA LEU A 339 -27.37 3.72 -16.24
C LEU A 339 -28.62 3.03 -16.76
N GLN A 340 -29.24 3.62 -17.78
CA GLN A 340 -30.38 3.05 -18.47
C GLN A 340 -29.94 2.04 -19.52
N GLU A 341 -30.75 1.01 -19.74
CA GLU A 341 -30.52 0.10 -20.85
C GLU A 341 -30.79 0.81 -22.19
N ALA A 342 -29.88 0.65 -23.15
CA ALA A 342 -30.08 1.04 -24.54
C ALA A 342 -31.09 0.14 -25.25
N PHE A 343 -31.22 -1.13 -24.81
CA PHE A 343 -32.23 -2.08 -25.29
C PHE A 343 -32.59 -3.09 -24.19
N PRO A 344 -33.83 -3.62 -24.17
CA PRO A 344 -34.27 -4.56 -23.14
C PRO A 344 -33.34 -5.78 -23.02
N GLY A 345 -32.81 -6.01 -21.82
CA GLY A 345 -31.96 -7.16 -21.52
C GLY A 345 -30.46 -6.92 -21.71
N GLN A 346 -30.05 -5.71 -22.12
CA GLN A 346 -28.64 -5.33 -22.22
C GLN A 346 -27.88 -5.55 -20.90
N SER A 347 -28.47 -5.19 -19.76
CA SER A 347 -27.86 -5.38 -18.44
C SER A 347 -27.47 -6.84 -18.23
N ARG A 348 -28.40 -7.76 -18.50
CA ARG A 348 -28.20 -9.20 -18.31
C ARG A 348 -27.11 -9.74 -19.24
N GLU A 349 -27.03 -9.23 -20.47
CA GLU A 349 -25.97 -9.58 -21.41
C GLU A 349 -24.61 -9.13 -20.88
N ILE A 350 -24.46 -7.84 -20.54
CA ILE A 350 -23.22 -7.27 -20.01
C ILE A 350 -22.78 -8.02 -18.74
N GLN A 351 -23.69 -8.21 -17.78
CA GLN A 351 -23.41 -8.96 -16.55
C GLN A 351 -22.94 -10.39 -16.85
N GLY A 352 -23.63 -11.10 -17.74
CA GLY A 352 -23.24 -12.45 -18.16
C GLY A 352 -21.82 -12.51 -18.75
N ARG A 353 -21.42 -11.47 -19.50
CA ARG A 353 -20.08 -11.35 -20.09
C ARG A 353 -19.00 -11.00 -19.07
N VAL A 354 -19.31 -10.13 -18.11
CA VAL A 354 -18.42 -9.85 -16.98
C VAL A 354 -18.22 -11.11 -16.13
N TYR A 355 -19.29 -11.87 -15.86
CA TYR A 355 -19.18 -13.15 -15.16
C TYR A 355 -18.38 -14.19 -15.93
N GLU A 356 -18.53 -14.29 -17.26
CA GLU A 356 -17.69 -15.15 -18.09
C GLU A 356 -16.21 -14.80 -17.99
N ARG A 357 -15.88 -13.50 -17.98
CA ARG A 357 -14.51 -13.01 -17.80
C ARG A 357 -13.97 -13.37 -16.42
N LEU A 358 -14.71 -13.08 -15.34
CA LEU A 358 -14.32 -13.40 -13.97
C LEU A 358 -14.13 -14.90 -13.76
N ALA A 359 -15.00 -15.75 -14.35
CA ALA A 359 -14.92 -17.21 -14.26
C ALA A 359 -13.61 -17.79 -14.84
N ARG A 360 -12.95 -17.07 -15.76
CA ARG A 360 -11.64 -17.48 -16.31
C ARG A 360 -10.48 -17.30 -15.33
N LEU A 361 -10.64 -16.47 -14.30
CA LEU A 361 -9.64 -16.24 -13.26
C LEU A 361 -9.61 -17.41 -12.26
N SER A 362 -9.31 -18.61 -12.75
CA SER A 362 -9.48 -19.89 -12.02
C SER A 362 -8.72 -20.01 -10.70
N ARG A 363 -7.73 -19.15 -10.45
CA ARG A 363 -6.93 -19.11 -9.22
C ARG A 363 -7.31 -17.96 -8.28
N LEU A 364 -8.41 -17.27 -8.55
CA LEU A 364 -8.84 -16.14 -7.76
C LEU A 364 -9.19 -16.58 -6.34
N GLU A 365 -8.49 -16.00 -5.37
CA GLU A 365 -8.66 -16.24 -3.92
C GLU A 365 -9.42 -15.08 -3.26
N ARG A 366 -9.26 -13.86 -3.76
CA ARG A 366 -9.93 -12.66 -3.24
C ARG A 366 -10.46 -11.81 -4.39
N LEU A 367 -11.77 -11.60 -4.39
CA LEU A 367 -12.48 -10.75 -5.34
C LEU A 367 -13.15 -9.62 -4.58
N GLU A 368 -12.73 -8.38 -4.83
CA GLU A 368 -13.43 -7.20 -4.36
C GLU A 368 -13.85 -6.32 -5.52
N LEU A 369 -15.13 -6.02 -5.56
CA LEU A 369 -15.75 -5.20 -6.59
C LEU A 369 -16.33 -3.90 -6.03
N GLY A 370 -16.55 -3.87 -4.71
CA GLY A 370 -16.99 -2.71 -3.96
C GLY A 370 -15.97 -2.34 -2.88
N HIS A 371 -16.08 -1.14 -2.33
CA HIS A 371 -15.16 -0.64 -1.30
C HIS A 371 -15.82 0.40 -0.39
N GLU A 372 -15.57 0.31 0.91
CA GLU A 372 -15.80 1.38 1.87
C GLU A 372 -14.77 2.51 1.70
N ASP A 373 -15.06 3.46 0.81
CA ASP A 373 -14.26 4.67 0.59
C ASP A 373 -14.58 5.80 1.57
N ARG A 374 -15.52 5.63 2.51
CA ARG A 374 -15.81 6.65 3.51
C ARG A 374 -14.69 6.73 4.54
N ASP A 375 -14.26 7.97 4.79
CA ASP A 375 -13.52 8.28 6.01
C ASP A 375 -14.49 8.33 7.19
N LEU A 376 -14.80 7.16 7.79
CA LEU A 376 -15.71 7.04 8.93
C LEU A 376 -15.21 7.79 10.18
N ASP A 377 -13.91 8.06 10.29
CA ASP A 377 -13.29 8.66 11.48
C ASP A 377 -13.25 10.19 11.45
N ASP A 378 -13.84 10.81 10.43
CA ASP A 378 -13.68 12.23 10.25
C ASP A 378 -14.54 13.08 11.18
N VAL A 379 -13.86 14.03 11.81
CA VAL A 379 -14.43 14.97 12.78
C VAL A 379 -15.56 15.81 12.17
N CYS A 380 -15.51 16.13 10.88
CA CYS A 380 -16.54 16.86 10.14
C CYS A 380 -17.84 16.08 10.06
N LYS A 381 -17.83 14.73 10.09
CA LYS A 381 -19.06 13.93 10.13
C LYS A 381 -19.89 14.22 11.38
N ASN A 382 -19.24 14.55 12.49
CA ASN A 382 -19.96 14.95 13.72
C ASN A 382 -20.64 16.32 13.59
N ALA A 383 -20.29 17.11 12.58
CA ALA A 383 -20.89 18.42 12.33
C ALA A 383 -21.96 18.39 11.23
N MET A 384 -22.09 17.29 10.48
CA MET A 384 -23.11 17.15 9.44
C MET A 384 -24.48 16.84 10.05
N SER A 385 -25.53 17.38 9.43
CA SER A 385 -26.90 16.98 9.73
C SER A 385 -27.17 15.54 9.31
N GLU A 386 -28.16 14.88 9.93
CA GLU A 386 -28.60 13.53 9.56
C GLU A 386 -28.97 13.42 8.07
N LYS A 387 -29.52 14.50 7.50
CA LYS A 387 -29.86 14.59 6.08
C LYS A 387 -28.62 14.60 5.19
N GLU A 388 -27.62 15.44 5.50
CA GLU A 388 -26.36 15.50 4.75
C GLU A 388 -25.60 14.17 4.84
N TYR A 389 -25.67 13.51 6.01
CA TYR A 389 -25.10 12.18 6.17
C TYR A 389 -25.80 11.15 5.28
N ALA A 390 -27.13 11.12 5.27
CA ALA A 390 -27.90 10.20 4.42
C ALA A 390 -27.68 10.45 2.92
N GLU A 391 -27.58 11.71 2.50
CA GLU A 391 -27.25 12.09 1.12
C GLU A 391 -25.84 11.61 0.73
N MET A 392 -24.85 11.80 1.61
CA MET A 392 -23.48 11.28 1.40
C MET A 392 -23.45 9.75 1.35
N GLU A 393 -24.21 9.06 2.22
CA GLU A 393 -24.29 7.59 2.16
C GLU A 393 -24.79 7.10 0.80
N ASP A 394 -25.82 7.75 0.25
CA ASP A 394 -26.39 7.43 -1.05
C ASP A 394 -25.43 7.75 -2.21
N GLU A 395 -24.71 8.88 -2.14
CA GLU A 395 -23.81 9.34 -3.21
C GLU A 395 -22.63 8.40 -3.46
N ASP A 396 -22.05 7.81 -2.41
CA ASP A 396 -20.92 6.90 -2.59
C ASP A 396 -21.30 5.40 -2.62
N GLN A 397 -22.58 5.08 -2.82
CA GLN A 397 -22.99 3.74 -3.29
C GLN A 397 -22.70 3.57 -4.79
N GLN A 398 -22.22 2.39 -5.16
CA GLN A 398 -22.04 2.01 -6.55
C GLN A 398 -23.34 1.41 -7.11
N TYR A 399 -24.09 2.19 -7.89
CA TYR A 399 -25.35 1.76 -8.51
C TYR A 399 -25.18 1.09 -9.88
N ASP A 400 -24.14 1.45 -10.63
CA ASP A 400 -23.85 0.92 -11.98
C ASP A 400 -22.96 -0.35 -11.94
N CYS A 401 -23.23 -1.21 -10.96
CA CYS A 401 -22.42 -2.38 -10.61
C CYS A 401 -23.09 -3.72 -11.01
N LEU A 402 -22.34 -4.82 -10.88
CA LEU A 402 -22.86 -6.17 -11.08
C LEU A 402 -23.92 -6.54 -10.04
N ASP A 403 -25.03 -7.13 -10.49
CA ASP A 403 -26.00 -7.73 -9.58
C ASP A 403 -25.61 -9.18 -9.27
N MET A 404 -25.11 -9.41 -8.06
CA MET A 404 -24.59 -10.69 -7.58
C MET A 404 -25.69 -11.72 -7.26
N THR A 405 -26.61 -11.96 -8.20
CA THR A 405 -27.71 -12.93 -8.08
C THR A 405 -27.56 -14.12 -9.02
N LEU A 406 -28.15 -15.25 -8.66
CA LEU A 406 -28.15 -16.45 -9.53
C LEU A 406 -28.88 -16.18 -10.85
N LYS A 407 -29.96 -15.41 -10.82
CA LYS A 407 -30.75 -15.03 -12.00
C LYS A 407 -29.91 -14.30 -13.06
N ASN A 408 -28.96 -13.46 -12.61
CA ASN A 408 -28.13 -12.62 -13.46
C ASN A 408 -26.77 -13.23 -13.83
N GLY A 409 -26.51 -14.46 -13.38
CA GLY A 409 -25.39 -15.26 -13.89
C GLY A 409 -24.29 -15.53 -12.87
N LEU A 410 -24.49 -15.23 -11.58
CA LEU A 410 -23.55 -15.60 -10.52
C LEU A 410 -23.10 -17.07 -10.61
N TRP A 411 -24.00 -17.97 -11.03
CA TRP A 411 -23.70 -19.39 -11.23
C TRP A 411 -22.53 -19.67 -12.18
N LYS A 412 -22.21 -18.77 -13.12
CA LYS A 412 -21.05 -18.89 -14.02
C LYS A 412 -19.72 -18.90 -13.26
N LEU A 413 -19.70 -18.37 -12.03
CA LEU A 413 -18.52 -18.34 -11.17
C LEU A 413 -18.31 -19.63 -10.36
N GLU A 414 -19.09 -20.69 -10.60
CA GLU A 414 -18.96 -21.99 -9.92
C GLU A 414 -17.52 -22.55 -9.96
N GLY A 415 -16.79 -22.27 -11.03
CA GLY A 415 -15.41 -22.75 -11.23
C GLY A 415 -14.35 -22.10 -10.32
N LEU A 416 -14.68 -21.02 -9.59
CA LEU A 416 -13.74 -20.29 -8.73
C LEU A 416 -13.50 -21.02 -7.39
N ARG A 417 -12.91 -22.22 -7.47
CA ARG A 417 -12.73 -23.13 -6.32
C ARG A 417 -11.74 -22.62 -5.27
N GLU A 418 -10.89 -21.67 -5.63
CA GLU A 418 -9.90 -21.06 -4.74
C GLU A 418 -10.44 -19.84 -4.00
N MET A 419 -11.69 -19.41 -4.27
CA MET A 419 -12.27 -18.21 -3.67
C MET A 419 -12.36 -18.32 -2.14
N ARG A 420 -11.86 -17.32 -1.44
CA ARG A 420 -11.85 -17.19 0.02
C ARG A 420 -12.58 -15.95 0.52
N ILE A 421 -12.44 -14.83 -0.20
CA ILE A 421 -13.00 -13.54 0.21
C ILE A 421 -13.73 -12.92 -0.98
N LEU A 422 -15.00 -12.59 -0.77
CA LEU A 422 -15.80 -11.77 -1.69
C LEU A 422 -16.14 -10.44 -1.00
N GLY A 423 -15.59 -9.33 -1.47
CA GLY A 423 -15.95 -7.99 -0.99
C GLY A 423 -16.83 -7.24 -1.98
N VAL A 424 -18.01 -6.86 -1.51
CA VAL A 424 -19.05 -6.18 -2.28
C VAL A 424 -19.62 -5.00 -1.48
N GLU A 425 -18.78 -4.42 -0.62
CA GLU A 425 -19.11 -3.26 0.20
C GLU A 425 -19.55 -2.09 -0.69
N ARG A 426 -20.61 -1.40 -0.28
CA ARG A 426 -21.18 -0.26 -1.01
C ARG A 426 -21.56 -0.52 -2.48
N MET A 427 -21.79 -1.77 -2.84
CA MET A 427 -22.48 -2.10 -4.10
C MET A 427 -23.97 -2.22 -3.84
N THR A 428 -24.79 -1.73 -4.77
CA THR A 428 -26.24 -1.98 -4.70
C THR A 428 -26.57 -3.39 -5.19
N LEU A 429 -26.77 -4.32 -4.25
CA LEU A 429 -26.94 -5.76 -4.52
C LEU A 429 -28.34 -6.26 -4.14
N MET A 430 -28.83 -7.25 -4.89
CA MET A 430 -30.04 -8.02 -4.52
C MET A 430 -29.70 -9.42 -3.98
N MET A 431 -28.49 -9.61 -3.46
CA MET A 431 -28.03 -10.91 -2.96
C MET A 431 -28.80 -11.34 -1.72
N GLY A 432 -29.51 -12.48 -1.81
CA GLY A 432 -30.29 -13.05 -0.72
C GLY A 432 -29.65 -14.30 -0.10
N PRO A 433 -30.39 -14.99 0.80
CA PRO A 433 -29.95 -16.25 1.39
C PRO A 433 -29.71 -17.38 0.37
N GLU A 434 -30.40 -17.36 -0.77
CA GLU A 434 -30.24 -18.36 -1.84
C GLU A 434 -28.85 -18.27 -2.48
N GLU A 435 -28.43 -17.06 -2.86
CA GLU A 435 -27.09 -16.79 -3.38
C GLU A 435 -26.00 -17.20 -2.39
N GLU A 436 -26.13 -16.82 -1.11
CA GLU A 436 -25.16 -17.20 -0.08
C GLU A 436 -25.02 -18.71 0.09
N HIS A 437 -26.15 -19.40 0.10
CA HIS A 437 -26.17 -20.85 0.19
C HIS A 437 -25.44 -21.47 -1.01
N TRP A 438 -25.76 -20.98 -2.22
CA TRP A 438 -25.09 -21.41 -3.43
C TRP A 438 -23.57 -21.15 -3.39
N MET A 439 -23.13 -19.96 -2.93
CA MET A 439 -21.72 -19.62 -2.80
C MET A 439 -20.99 -20.58 -1.87
N ARG A 440 -21.56 -20.90 -0.69
CA ARG A 440 -20.96 -21.84 0.27
C ARG A 440 -20.88 -23.27 -0.27
N GLN A 441 -21.82 -23.67 -1.12
CA GLN A 441 -21.82 -25.00 -1.73
C GLN A 441 -20.72 -25.17 -2.79
N HIS A 442 -20.44 -24.12 -3.57
CA HIS A 442 -19.53 -24.22 -4.73
C HIS A 442 -18.14 -23.64 -4.46
N TRP A 443 -18.03 -22.63 -3.60
CA TRP A 443 -16.75 -22.04 -3.15
C TRP A 443 -16.38 -22.60 -1.77
N LEU A 444 -15.91 -23.85 -1.75
CA LEU A 444 -15.64 -24.59 -0.52
C LEU A 444 -14.59 -23.95 0.41
N LYS A 445 -13.79 -23.00 -0.11
CA LYS A 445 -12.78 -22.24 0.63
C LYS A 445 -13.27 -20.86 1.08
N LEU A 446 -14.54 -20.51 0.82
CA LEU A 446 -15.10 -19.21 1.18
C LEU A 446 -15.09 -19.03 2.70
N GLU A 447 -14.32 -18.06 3.14
CA GLU A 447 -14.17 -17.68 4.55
C GLU A 447 -15.10 -16.53 4.91
N CYS A 448 -15.21 -15.53 4.02
CA CYS A 448 -15.95 -14.30 4.29
C CYS A 448 -16.62 -13.72 3.04
N VAL A 449 -17.80 -13.12 3.25
CA VAL A 449 -18.45 -12.22 2.30
C VAL A 449 -18.55 -10.86 2.99
N GLU A 450 -17.68 -9.92 2.61
CA GLU A 450 -17.60 -8.57 3.19
C GLU A 450 -18.74 -7.72 2.59
N ARG A 451 -19.65 -7.26 3.45
CA ARG A 451 -20.82 -6.42 3.12
C ARG A 451 -20.96 -5.28 4.13
N ASP A 452 -21.52 -4.17 3.67
CA ASP A 452 -21.77 -2.94 4.44
C ASP A 452 -22.62 -3.18 5.72
N TRP A 453 -23.50 -4.20 5.71
CA TRP A 453 -24.48 -4.47 6.77
C TRP A 453 -23.91 -4.96 8.10
N ASP A 454 -22.65 -5.43 8.14
CA ASP A 454 -22.08 -6.01 9.37
C ASP A 454 -21.79 -4.95 10.46
N TYR A 455 -21.91 -3.66 10.12
CA TYR A 455 -21.82 -2.55 11.06
C TYR A 455 -23.13 -2.29 11.84
N ARG A 456 -24.31 -2.41 11.22
CA ARG A 456 -25.60 -2.18 11.90
C ARG A 456 -25.93 -3.30 12.90
N GLY A 457 -25.64 -4.56 12.55
CA GLY A 457 -25.84 -5.69 13.47
C GLY A 457 -25.00 -5.59 14.76
N ARG A 458 -23.84 -4.91 14.73
CA ARG A 458 -23.00 -4.66 15.91
C ARG A 458 -23.46 -3.46 16.75
N GLN A 459 -24.20 -2.52 16.16
CA GLN A 459 -24.83 -1.40 16.88
C GLN A 459 -26.09 -1.88 17.61
N GLU A 460 -26.93 -2.68 16.95
CA GLU A 460 -28.15 -3.24 17.56
C GLU A 460 -27.87 -4.31 18.63
N ALA A 461 -26.77 -5.05 18.54
CA ALA A 461 -26.34 -5.98 19.60
C ALA A 461 -25.69 -5.27 20.82
N LYS A 462 -25.44 -3.96 20.73
CA LYS A 462 -24.91 -3.12 21.82
C LYS A 462 -25.94 -2.14 22.40
N ALA A 463 -27.12 -2.04 21.78
CA ALA A 463 -28.30 -1.36 22.32
C ALA A 463 -29.22 -2.36 23.00
#